data_AF-A0A0K2RLB3-F1
#
_entry.id   AF-A0A0K2RLB3-F1
#
_cell.length_a   1.000
_cell.length_b   1.000
_cell.length_c   1.000
_cell.angle_alpha   90.00
_cell.angle_beta   90.00
_cell.angle_gamma   90.00
#
_symmetry.space_group_name_H-M   'P 1'
#
loop_
_entity.id
_entity.type
_entity.pdbx_description
1 polymer ?
#
loop_
_entity_poly.entity_id
_entity_poly.type
_entity_poly.pdbx_seq_one_letter_code
_entity_poly.pdbx_strand_id
1 'polypeptide(L)'
;MLVRGFEDAVARIADSGAHVLLFTEYNVPLSPVLEPLKLRTAVFNKHIRRISAAYGTLLVDHWCFEKYQDRRMWAPDRLHMSGIGHEYMAKKVLEVLGATHSLAAPVLGALQPRSRAEIMTDDAAWLRRDVAPWLSRRFREFRAAIT
;
A
#
# COMPACT_ATOMS: atom_id res chain seq x y z
N MET A 1 -18.45 -6.35 -6.73
CA MET A 1 -19.21 -5.52 -5.77
C MET A 1 -18.33 -4.41 -5.21
N LEU A 2 -17.14 -4.72 -4.66
CA LEU A 2 -16.23 -3.72 -4.08
C LEU A 2 -15.80 -2.59 -5.04
N VAL A 3 -15.31 -2.92 -6.24
CA VAL A 3 -14.86 -1.90 -7.22
C VAL A 3 -16.01 -1.01 -7.68
N ARG A 4 -17.22 -1.56 -7.85
CA ARG A 4 -18.41 -0.76 -8.22
C ARG A 4 -18.76 0.25 -7.14
N GLY A 5 -18.86 -0.19 -5.88
CA GLY A 5 -19.14 0.73 -4.78
C GLY A 5 -18.04 1.79 -4.57
N PHE A 6 -16.78 1.44 -4.85
CA PHE A 6 -15.68 2.40 -4.86
C PHE A 6 -15.85 3.44 -5.98
N GLU A 7 -16.14 3.00 -7.20
CA GLU A 7 -16.41 3.89 -8.35
C GLU A 7 -17.59 4.83 -8.09
N ASP A 8 -18.70 4.30 -7.56
CA ASP A 8 -19.87 5.10 -7.18
C ASP A 8 -19.52 6.16 -6.13
N ALA A 9 -18.64 5.85 -5.18
CA ALA A 9 -18.17 6.81 -4.19
C ALA A 9 -17.29 7.90 -4.82
N VAL A 10 -16.37 7.52 -5.70
CA VAL A 10 -15.52 8.49 -6.43
C VAL A 10 -16.37 9.42 -7.27
N ALA A 11 -17.37 8.90 -7.99
CA ALA A 11 -18.30 9.69 -8.79
C ALA A 11 -18.99 10.77 -7.96
N ARG A 12 -19.60 10.38 -6.83
CA ARG A 12 -20.29 11.33 -5.93
C ARG A 12 -19.36 12.43 -5.38
N ILE A 13 -18.12 12.06 -5.04
CA ILE A 13 -17.15 13.04 -4.51
C ILE A 13 -16.67 13.96 -5.64
N ALA A 14 -16.41 13.45 -6.84
CA ALA A 14 -16.03 14.26 -7.99
C ALA A 14 -17.15 15.24 -8.38
N ASP A 15 -18.41 14.79 -8.39
CA ASP A 15 -19.58 15.62 -8.71
C ASP A 15 -19.82 16.75 -7.69
N SER A 16 -19.28 16.65 -6.48
CA SER A 16 -19.35 17.71 -5.46
C SER A 16 -18.49 18.95 -5.79
N GLY A 17 -17.62 18.87 -6.79
CA GLY A 17 -16.64 19.91 -7.12
C GLY A 17 -15.35 19.85 -6.29
N ALA A 18 -15.17 18.81 -5.46
CA ALA A 18 -13.93 18.61 -4.71
C ALA A 18 -12.76 18.23 -5.61
N HIS A 19 -11.55 18.68 -5.26
CA HIS A 19 -10.32 18.12 -5.82
C HIS A 19 -10.05 16.74 -5.21
N VAL A 20 -10.22 15.68 -6.00
CA VAL A 20 -10.09 14.31 -5.53
C VAL A 20 -8.69 13.77 -5.80
N LEU A 21 -8.04 13.27 -4.75
CA LEU A 21 -6.83 12.47 -4.84
C LEU A 21 -7.17 10.99 -4.60
N LEU A 22 -6.81 10.14 -5.55
CA LEU A 22 -6.87 8.70 -5.40
C LEU A 22 -5.48 8.12 -5.19
N PHE A 23 -5.41 7.06 -4.40
CA PHE A 23 -4.18 6.33 -4.13
C PHE A 23 -4.35 4.90 -4.66
N THR A 24 -3.38 4.41 -5.40
CA THR A 24 -3.25 2.95 -5.55
C THR A 24 -2.76 2.35 -4.24
N GLU A 25 -3.04 1.06 -4.05
CA GLU A 25 -2.35 0.27 -3.02
C GLU A 25 -0.84 0.16 -3.33
N TYR A 26 -0.05 -0.12 -2.30
CA TYR A 26 1.40 -0.20 -2.39
C TYR A 26 1.91 -1.52 -2.93
N ASN A 27 3.10 -1.47 -3.52
CA ASN A 27 3.88 -2.65 -3.87
C ASN A 27 4.89 -2.91 -2.74
N VAL A 28 4.66 -3.95 -1.94
CA VAL A 28 5.62 -4.40 -0.92
C VAL A 28 6.28 -5.70 -1.37
N PRO A 29 7.57 -5.90 -1.07
CA PRO A 29 8.22 -7.19 -1.23
C PRO A 29 7.63 -8.15 -0.19
N LEU A 30 6.64 -8.92 -0.64
CA LEU A 30 6.02 -9.98 0.14
C LEU A 30 6.78 -11.29 -0.03
N SER A 31 6.74 -12.14 1.00
CA SER A 31 7.13 -13.54 0.89
C SER A 31 6.33 -14.22 -0.24
N PRO A 32 6.91 -15.19 -0.98
CA PRO A 32 6.22 -15.91 -2.05
C PRO A 32 4.85 -16.49 -1.64
N VAL A 33 4.67 -16.82 -0.36
CA VAL A 33 3.40 -17.33 0.19
C VAL A 33 2.25 -16.33 0.04
N LEU A 34 2.55 -15.03 -0.04
CA LEU A 34 1.57 -13.95 -0.16
C LEU A 34 1.46 -13.38 -1.59
N GLU A 35 2.11 -14.00 -2.58
CA GLU A 35 2.05 -13.57 -3.98
C GLU A 35 0.62 -13.49 -4.55
N PRO A 36 -0.34 -14.38 -4.21
CA PRO A 36 -1.72 -14.24 -4.67
C PRO A 36 -2.39 -12.93 -4.19
N LEU A 37 -2.01 -12.42 -3.02
CA LEU A 37 -2.50 -11.13 -2.53
C LEU A 37 -1.99 -10.00 -3.43
N LYS A 38 -0.71 -10.05 -3.82
CA LYS A 38 -0.10 -9.08 -4.73
C LYS A 38 -0.79 -9.02 -6.08
N LEU A 39 -1.14 -10.17 -6.66
CA LEU A 39 -1.91 -10.23 -7.92
C LEU A 39 -3.28 -9.58 -7.79
N ARG A 40 -4.01 -9.84 -6.68
CA ARG A 40 -5.30 -9.20 -6.41
C ARG A 40 -5.16 -7.70 -6.27
N THR A 41 -4.11 -7.23 -5.58
CA THR A 41 -3.80 -5.81 -5.44
C THR A 41 -3.49 -5.17 -6.79
N ALA A 42 -2.73 -5.85 -7.67
CA ALA A 42 -2.44 -5.35 -9.00
C ALA A 42 -3.71 -5.17 -9.86
N VAL A 43 -4.64 -6.14 -9.79
CA VAL A 43 -5.96 -6.03 -10.46
C VAL A 43 -6.76 -4.86 -9.89
N PHE A 44 -6.80 -4.70 -8.56
CA PHE A 44 -7.49 -3.59 -7.93
C PHE A 44 -6.91 -2.23 -8.34
N ASN A 45 -5.58 -2.11 -8.37
CA ASN A 45 -4.88 -0.91 -8.83
C ASN A 45 -5.16 -0.57 -10.29
N LYS A 46 -5.35 -1.57 -11.16
CA LYS A 46 -5.82 -1.34 -12.54
C LYS A 46 -7.19 -0.66 -12.55
N HIS A 47 -8.11 -1.06 -11.67
CA HIS A 47 -9.40 -0.39 -11.55
C HIS A 47 -9.27 1.03 -11.00
N ILE A 48 -8.45 1.26 -9.98
CA ILE A 48 -8.20 2.61 -9.43
C ILE A 48 -7.69 3.54 -10.53
N ARG A 49 -6.68 3.12 -11.30
CA ARG A 49 -6.13 3.90 -12.42
C ARG A 49 -7.20 4.22 -13.46
N ARG A 50 -8.02 3.24 -13.85
CA ARG A 50 -9.14 3.44 -14.79
C ARG A 50 -10.14 4.46 -14.25
N ILE A 51 -10.54 4.33 -12.98
CA ILE A 51 -11.51 5.22 -12.33
C ILE A 51 -10.94 6.64 -12.24
N SER A 52 -9.68 6.79 -11.82
CA SER A 52 -9.01 8.08 -11.78
C SER A 52 -9.04 8.79 -13.12
N ALA A 53 -8.76 8.06 -14.22
CA ALA A 53 -8.82 8.61 -15.57
C ALA A 53 -10.26 8.97 -15.99
N ALA A 54 -11.25 8.14 -15.63
CA ALA A 54 -12.65 8.37 -16.00
C ALA A 54 -13.27 9.61 -15.33
N TYR A 55 -12.87 9.91 -14.08
CA TYR A 55 -13.42 11.02 -13.28
C TYR A 55 -12.45 12.20 -13.16
N GLY A 56 -11.34 12.21 -13.90
CA GLY A 56 -10.38 13.32 -13.90
C GLY A 56 -9.73 13.61 -12.55
N THR A 57 -9.61 12.60 -11.68
CA THR A 57 -8.99 12.77 -10.35
C THR A 57 -7.47 12.80 -10.46
N LEU A 58 -6.80 13.39 -9.46
CA LEU A 58 -5.36 13.25 -9.31
C LEU A 58 -5.01 11.86 -8.77
N LEU A 59 -3.95 11.25 -9.29
CA LEU A 59 -3.52 9.91 -8.90
C LEU A 59 -2.16 9.93 -8.23
N VAL A 60 -2.13 9.45 -6.99
CA VAL A 60 -0.90 9.08 -6.28
C VAL A 60 -0.68 7.58 -6.50
N ASP A 61 0.08 7.24 -7.56
CA ASP A 61 0.36 5.85 -7.92
C ASP A 61 1.45 5.25 -7.03
N HIS A 62 1.10 5.01 -5.77
CA HIS A 62 1.96 4.43 -4.73
C HIS A 62 2.62 3.12 -5.16
N TRP A 63 1.96 2.32 -6.01
CA TRP A 63 2.51 1.08 -6.51
C TRP A 63 3.84 1.26 -7.24
N CYS A 64 4.00 2.41 -7.92
CA CYS A 64 5.17 2.76 -8.73
C CYS A 64 6.31 3.37 -7.91
N PHE A 65 6.13 3.59 -6.60
CA PHE A 65 7.15 4.21 -5.76
C PHE A 65 8.16 3.17 -5.26
N GLU A 66 9.18 2.88 -6.07
CA GLU A 66 10.21 1.86 -5.82
C GLU A 66 10.93 2.01 -4.47
N LYS A 67 10.99 3.22 -3.92
CA LYS A 67 11.62 3.48 -2.62
C LYS A 67 10.98 2.64 -1.51
N TYR A 68 9.68 2.31 -1.61
CA TYR A 68 8.96 1.46 -0.68
C TYR A 68 9.34 -0.03 -0.74
N GLN A 69 10.22 -0.44 -1.68
CA GLN A 69 10.88 -1.75 -1.58
C GLN A 69 11.88 -1.81 -0.42
N ASP A 70 12.35 -0.66 0.08
CA ASP A 70 13.20 -0.61 1.27
C ASP A 70 12.37 -0.79 2.54
N ARG A 71 12.69 -1.81 3.34
CA ARG A 71 11.99 -2.12 4.60
C ARG A 71 12.00 -0.96 5.59
N ARG A 72 12.98 -0.05 5.54
CA ARG A 72 13.05 1.12 6.43
C ARG A 72 11.93 2.12 6.16
N MET A 73 11.29 2.06 4.98
CA MET A 73 10.09 2.86 4.67
C MET A 73 8.85 2.43 5.45
N TRP A 74 8.92 1.30 6.15
CA TRP A 74 7.82 0.69 6.89
C TRP A 74 8.15 0.60 8.38
N ALA A 75 7.11 0.64 9.19
CA ALA A 75 7.16 0.28 10.60
C ALA A 75 7.49 -1.22 10.77
N PRO A 76 7.83 -1.68 11.99
CA PRO A 76 8.22 -3.08 12.23
C PRO A 76 7.18 -4.13 11.83
N ASP A 77 5.90 -3.73 11.74
CA ASP A 77 4.79 -4.57 11.27
C ASP A 77 4.76 -4.77 9.75
N ARG A 78 5.61 -4.05 9.01
CA ARG A 78 5.74 -4.10 7.55
C ARG A 78 4.45 -3.73 6.79
N LEU A 79 3.55 -3.02 7.46
CA LEU A 79 2.25 -2.63 6.92
C LEU A 79 2.08 -1.10 6.95
N HIS A 80 2.44 -0.48 8.07
CA HIS A 80 2.34 0.97 8.21
C HIS A 80 3.64 1.63 7.74
N MET A 81 3.55 2.84 7.20
CA MET A 81 4.73 3.61 6.86
C MET A 81 5.49 3.99 8.13
N SER A 82 6.82 4.00 8.06
CA SER A 82 7.64 4.62 9.10
C SER A 82 7.60 6.16 8.95
N GLY A 83 8.21 6.90 9.87
CA GLY A 83 8.30 8.38 9.76
C GLY A 83 8.90 8.84 8.43
N ILE A 84 10.01 8.23 8.00
CA ILE A 84 10.63 8.52 6.70
C ILE A 84 9.76 8.07 5.51
N GLY A 85 8.93 7.04 5.70
CA GLY A 85 7.92 6.63 4.72
C GLY A 85 6.87 7.72 4.53
N HIS A 86 6.30 8.21 5.63
CA HIS A 86 5.33 9.31 5.61
C HIS A 86 5.91 10.59 5.00
N GLU A 87 7.16 10.95 5.33
CA GLU A 87 7.83 12.11 4.71
C GLU A 87 7.94 11.97 3.19
N TYR A 88 8.31 10.78 2.71
CA TYR A 88 8.39 10.50 1.28
C TYR A 88 7.01 10.51 0.60
N MET A 89 5.98 9.94 1.24
CA MET A 89 4.61 10.02 0.74
C MET A 89 4.12 11.46 0.65
N ALA A 90 4.34 12.27 1.69
CA ALA A 90 3.97 13.68 1.71
C ALA A 90 4.62 14.43 0.55
N LYS A 91 5.92 14.19 0.29
CA LYS A 91 6.60 14.72 -0.89
C LYS A 91 5.89 14.32 -2.18
N LYS A 92 5.57 13.03 -2.36
CA LYS A 92 4.89 12.53 -3.58
C LYS A 92 3.48 13.09 -3.77
N VAL A 93 2.73 13.26 -2.69
CA VAL A 93 1.43 13.93 -2.72
C VAL A 93 1.56 15.38 -3.16
N LEU A 94 2.54 16.12 -2.63
CA LEU A 94 2.78 17.51 -3.01
C LEU A 94 3.23 17.65 -4.48
N GLU A 95 4.05 16.73 -4.97
CA GLU A 95 4.42 16.65 -6.41
C GLU A 95 3.17 16.46 -7.28
N VAL A 96 2.28 15.53 -6.92
CA VAL A 96 1.03 15.27 -7.66
C VAL A 96 0.08 16.48 -7.62
N LEU A 97 0.04 17.19 -6.49
CA LEU A 97 -0.72 18.43 -6.35
C LEU A 97 -0.12 19.62 -7.13
N GLY A 98 1.12 19.50 -7.63
CA GLY A 98 1.86 20.62 -8.22
C GLY A 98 2.20 21.73 -7.22
N ALA A 99 2.21 21.41 -5.93
CA ALA A 99 2.44 22.38 -4.87
C ALA A 99 3.94 22.66 -4.68
N THR A 100 4.31 23.94 -4.55
CA THR A 100 5.68 24.33 -4.18
C THR A 100 6.00 23.81 -2.79
N HIS A 101 7.10 23.07 -2.64
CA HIS A 101 7.51 22.50 -1.36
C HIS A 101 9.04 22.40 -1.24
N SER A 102 9.55 22.35 -0.01
CA SER A 102 10.97 22.17 0.30
C SER A 102 11.35 20.75 0.77
N LEU A 103 10.38 19.82 0.82
CA LEU A 103 10.64 18.44 1.23
C LEU A 103 11.65 17.74 0.30
N ALA A 104 12.78 17.35 0.89
CA ALA A 104 13.78 16.53 0.22
C ALA A 104 13.35 15.05 0.22
N ALA A 105 13.87 14.27 -0.74
CA ALA A 105 13.72 12.82 -0.68
C ALA A 105 14.57 12.26 0.49
N PRO A 106 14.06 11.30 1.29
CA PRO A 106 14.83 10.77 2.41
C PRO A 106 16.07 10.05 1.89
N VAL A 107 17.25 10.42 2.38
CA VAL A 107 18.50 9.75 2.05
C VAL A 107 18.62 8.49 2.90
N LEU A 108 18.55 7.34 2.24
CA LEU A 108 18.78 6.06 2.89
C LEU A 108 20.20 5.60 2.58
N GLY A 109 20.99 5.30 3.61
CA GLY A 109 22.30 4.66 3.42
C GLY A 109 22.15 3.28 2.77
N ALA A 110 23.26 2.70 2.30
CA ALA A 110 23.25 1.38 1.67
C ALA A 110 22.55 0.33 2.54
N LEU A 111 21.73 -0.52 1.92
CA LEU A 111 21.14 -1.67 2.59
C LEU A 111 22.27 -2.62 3.00
N GLN A 112 22.30 -2.99 4.28
CA GLN A 112 23.21 -4.03 4.74
C GLN A 112 22.80 -5.36 4.10
N PRO A 113 23.72 -6.07 3.42
CA PRO A 113 23.43 -7.38 2.86
C PRO A 113 22.96 -8.32 3.97
N ARG A 114 21.88 -9.06 3.70
CA ARG A 114 21.39 -10.13 4.59
C ARG A 114 21.46 -11.45 3.86
N SER A 115 21.89 -12.49 4.56
CA SER A 115 21.80 -13.86 4.06
C SER A 115 20.34 -14.28 3.89
N ARG A 116 20.10 -15.27 3.01
CA ARG A 116 18.77 -15.85 2.83
C ARG A 116 18.20 -16.42 4.13
N ALA A 117 19.05 -17.02 4.96
CA ALA A 117 18.66 -17.58 6.25
C ALA A 117 18.16 -16.51 7.23
N GLU A 118 18.82 -15.36 7.30
CA GLU A 118 18.37 -14.23 8.12
C GLU A 118 17.04 -13.66 7.65
N ILE A 119 16.83 -13.57 6.33
CA ILE A 119 15.56 -13.11 5.75
C ILE A 119 14.44 -14.07 6.12
N MET A 120 14.62 -15.38 5.91
CA MET A 120 13.61 -16.39 6.22
C MET A 120 13.26 -16.43 7.71
N THR A 121 14.26 -16.29 8.58
CA THR A 121 14.06 -16.28 10.04
C THR A 121 13.24 -15.06 10.48
N ASP A 122 13.58 -13.87 9.97
CA ASP A 122 12.86 -12.63 10.24
C ASP A 122 11.43 -12.66 9.68
N ASP A 123 11.23 -13.23 8.49
CA ASP A 123 9.90 -13.40 7.90
C ASP A 123 9.00 -14.34 8.71
N ALA A 124 9.56 -15.46 9.20
CA ALA A 124 8.82 -16.38 10.05
C ALA A 124 8.45 -15.74 11.40
N ALA A 125 9.36 -14.98 12.00
CA ALA A 125 9.11 -14.25 13.24
C ALA A 125 8.01 -13.18 13.06
N TRP A 126 8.08 -12.39 11.98
CA TRP A 126 7.06 -11.41 11.60
C TRP A 126 5.70 -12.07 11.36
N LEU A 127 5.65 -13.14 10.56
CA LEU A 127 4.41 -13.83 10.22
C LEU A 127 3.69 -14.34 11.49
N ARG A 128 4.46 -14.91 12.43
CA ARG A 128 3.92 -15.39 13.71
C ARG A 128 3.39 -14.25 14.58
N ARG A 129 4.11 -13.12 14.63
CA ARG A 129 3.78 -11.98 15.49
C ARG A 129 2.58 -11.18 14.95
N ASP A 130 2.59 -10.85 13.67
CA ASP A 130 1.69 -9.82 13.12
C ASP A 130 0.56 -10.42 12.25
N VAL A 131 0.80 -11.51 11.53
CA VAL A 131 -0.15 -12.06 10.54
C VAL A 131 -1.00 -13.19 11.08
N ALA A 132 -0.38 -14.14 11.80
CA ALA A 132 -1.08 -15.31 12.35
C ALA A 132 -2.27 -14.93 13.27
N PRO A 133 -2.18 -13.90 14.13
CA PRO A 133 -3.34 -13.47 14.92
C PRO A 133 -4.52 -13.02 14.04
N TRP A 134 -4.26 -12.28 12.95
CA TRP A 134 -5.29 -11.85 12.02
C TRP A 134 -5.92 -13.03 11.28
N LEU A 135 -5.12 -13.97 10.77
CA LEU A 135 -5.62 -15.17 10.10
C LEU A 135 -6.51 -15.99 11.03
N SER A 136 -6.09 -16.22 12.28
CA SER A 136 -6.88 -16.99 13.25
C SER A 136 -8.25 -16.35 13.54
N ARG A 137 -8.31 -15.02 13.65
CA ARG A 137 -9.57 -14.27 13.78
C ARG A 137 -10.45 -14.50 12.55
N ARG A 138 -9.87 -14.37 11.37
CA ARG A 138 -10.60 -14.50 10.10
C ARG A 138 -11.19 -15.90 9.89
N PHE A 139 -10.45 -16.95 10.24
CA PHE A 139 -10.94 -18.31 10.17
C PHE A 139 -12.07 -18.59 11.17
N ARG A 140 -12.00 -18.02 12.38
CA ARG A 140 -13.07 -18.13 13.37
C ARG A 140 -14.35 -17.43 12.91
N GLU A 141 -14.24 -16.22 12.36
CA GLU A 141 -15.38 -15.50 11.76
C GLU A 141 -16.00 -16.28 10.60
N PHE A 142 -15.18 -16.85 9.73
CA PHE A 142 -15.64 -17.67 8.61
C PHE A 142 -16.42 -18.90 9.11
N ARG A 143 -15.93 -19.61 10.13
CA ARG A 143 -16.65 -20.76 10.71
C ARG A 143 -17.99 -20.35 11.35
N ALA A 144 -18.03 -19.20 12.02
CA ALA A 144 -19.25 -18.67 12.62
C ALA A 144 -20.29 -18.20 11.58
N ALA A 145 -19.89 -17.91 10.34
CA ALA A 145 -20.80 -17.50 9.28
C ALA A 145 -21.44 -18.68 8.51
N ILE A 146 -20.99 -19.92 8.77
CA ILE A 146 -21.43 -21.15 8.07
C ILE A 146 -22.04 -22.16 9.06
N THR A 147 -22.12 -21.80 10.35
CA THR A 147 -22.86 -22.53 11.39
C THR A 147 -24.04 -21.69 11.80
#